data_AF-A0A950DLS2-F1
#
_entry.id   AF-A0A950DLS2-F1
#
_cell.length_a   1.000
_cell.length_b   1.000
_cell.length_c   1.000
_cell.angle_alpha   90.00
_cell.angle_beta   90.00
_cell.angle_gamma   90.00
#
_symmetry.space_group_name_H-M   'P 1'
#
loop_
_entity.id
_entity.type
_entity.pdbx_description
1 polymer ?
#
loop_
_entity_poly.entity_id
_entity_poly.type
_entity_poly.pdbx_seq_one_letter_code
_entity_poly.pdbx_strand_id
1 'polypeptide(L)'
;MNARVPHVGTYRRELPVSLERLYENAIDWEHLPYLHRSTFSRIEPIDSGDWGFRARVWTHPYEEQRAFVIELRLDRDCRRWITRTLEGSGTGTEIWTHAFSLAQRTTLVVVDFFVPGAGKTAAVRLRDYYYRLYAQLYDEDVAMMTARESELDRIRAGQPSRKVTREVIGEIAEVRARLPLEIEFAGVRFRVIELGGELIAFSARCAHLMGPLGEGRIEGGVVECPWHGYRFDIHSGECVSGAACRLAPAPTVKINSDGKVVLETI
;
A
#
# COMPACT_ATOMS: atom_id res chain seq x y z
N MET A 1 31.32 9.21 -27.28
CA MET A 1 30.44 8.08 -27.66
C MET A 1 29.79 7.59 -26.38
N ASN A 2 28.49 7.83 -26.18
CA ASN A 2 27.78 7.33 -24.99
C ASN A 2 27.66 5.81 -25.11
N ALA A 3 28.47 5.07 -24.35
CA ALA A 3 28.31 3.62 -24.26
C ALA A 3 26.89 3.34 -23.74
N ARG A 4 26.07 2.69 -24.57
CA ARG A 4 24.69 2.31 -24.22
C ARG A 4 24.75 1.37 -23.01
N VAL A 5 24.00 1.68 -21.95
CA VAL A 5 23.95 0.84 -20.74
C VAL A 5 23.56 -0.59 -21.14
N PRO A 6 24.29 -1.64 -20.70
CA PRO A 6 24.00 -3.01 -21.09
C PRO A 6 22.60 -3.46 -20.67
N HIS A 7 21.84 -3.99 -21.62
CA HIS A 7 20.56 -4.67 -21.33
C HIS A 7 20.83 -6.08 -20.77
N VAL A 8 20.29 -6.38 -19.58
CA VAL A 8 20.52 -7.67 -18.91
C VAL A 8 19.33 -8.62 -19.01
N GLY A 9 18.12 -8.13 -19.28
CA GLY A 9 16.95 -8.99 -19.53
C GLY A 9 15.61 -8.25 -19.51
N THR A 10 14.58 -8.95 -19.98
CA THR A 10 13.20 -8.44 -20.09
C THR A 10 12.25 -9.35 -19.32
N TYR A 11 11.66 -8.84 -18.25
CA TYR A 11 10.60 -9.49 -17.50
C TYR A 11 9.23 -9.12 -18.08
N ARG A 12 8.30 -10.07 -18.12
CA ARG A 12 6.93 -9.86 -18.61
C ARG A 12 5.92 -10.53 -17.69
N ARG A 13 4.82 -9.83 -17.42
CA ARG A 13 3.73 -10.38 -16.60
C ARG A 13 2.41 -9.71 -16.94
N GLU A 14 1.35 -10.51 -17.01
CA GLU A 14 -0.01 -10.00 -17.00
C GLU A 14 -0.47 -9.82 -15.56
N LEU A 15 -0.99 -8.63 -15.25
CA LEU A 15 -1.47 -8.25 -13.93
C LEU A 15 -2.99 -8.05 -13.98
N PRO A 16 -3.75 -8.55 -12.98
CA PRO A 16 -5.20 -8.38 -12.91
C PRO A 16 -5.60 -7.00 -12.38
N VAL A 17 -4.98 -5.94 -12.93
CA VAL A 17 -5.19 -4.54 -12.53
C VAL A 17 -5.44 -3.69 -13.77
N SER A 18 -6.22 -2.61 -13.60
CA SER A 18 -6.38 -1.62 -14.67
C SER A 18 -5.10 -0.80 -14.87
N LEU A 19 -4.95 -0.22 -16.05
CA LEU A 19 -3.81 0.65 -16.36
C LEU A 19 -3.74 1.84 -15.39
N GLU A 20 -4.90 2.38 -15.00
CA GLU A 20 -5.01 3.49 -14.05
C GLU A 20 -4.44 3.12 -12.67
N ARG A 21 -4.83 1.97 -12.12
CA ARG A 21 -4.32 1.50 -10.81
C ARG A 21 -2.80 1.27 -10.84
N LEU A 22 -2.29 0.77 -11.97
CA LEU A 22 -0.86 0.55 -12.14
C LEU A 22 -0.06 1.86 -12.16
N TYR A 23 -0.57 2.91 -12.81
CA TYR A 23 0.09 4.23 -12.77
C TYR A 23 -0.06 4.92 -11.40
N GLU A 24 -1.20 4.77 -10.71
CA GLU A 24 -1.36 5.25 -9.32
C GLU A 24 -0.31 4.61 -8.40
N ASN A 25 -0.13 3.29 -8.49
CA ASN A 25 0.90 2.56 -7.74
C ASN A 25 2.33 2.96 -8.15
N ALA A 26 2.61 3.17 -9.44
CA ALA A 26 3.96 3.50 -9.90
C ALA A 26 4.52 4.83 -9.35
N ILE A 27 3.67 5.84 -9.13
CA ILE A 27 4.09 7.14 -8.57
C ILE A 27 3.98 7.22 -7.04
N ASP A 28 3.30 6.27 -6.42
CA ASP A 28 3.10 6.17 -4.99
C ASP A 28 4.37 5.61 -4.33
N TRP A 29 5.38 6.45 -4.11
CA TRP A 29 6.63 6.03 -3.48
C TRP A 29 6.47 5.69 -1.99
N GLU A 30 5.41 6.19 -1.33
CA GLU A 30 5.21 6.07 0.11
C GLU A 30 5.00 4.62 0.56
N HIS A 31 4.43 3.75 -0.28
CA HIS A 31 4.17 2.36 0.11
C HIS A 31 5.44 1.51 0.20
N LEU A 32 6.53 1.92 -0.45
CA LEU A 32 7.70 1.05 -0.67
C LEU A 32 8.23 0.37 0.62
N PRO A 33 8.54 1.09 1.72
CA PRO A 33 9.06 0.44 2.93
C PRO A 33 8.01 -0.33 3.75
N TYR A 34 6.72 -0.12 3.49
CA TYR A 34 5.64 -0.72 4.27
C TYR A 34 5.08 -1.96 3.57
N LEU A 35 4.67 -1.81 2.32
CA LEU A 35 4.16 -2.90 1.49
C LEU A 35 5.27 -3.91 1.15
N HIS A 36 6.46 -3.43 0.77
CA HIS A 36 7.61 -4.27 0.42
C HIS A 36 8.68 -4.28 1.51
N ARG A 37 8.26 -4.41 2.78
CA ARG A 37 9.14 -4.39 3.98
C ARG A 37 10.31 -5.38 3.95
N SER A 38 10.22 -6.42 3.12
CA SER A 38 11.29 -7.41 2.91
C SER A 38 12.40 -6.89 1.97
N THR A 39 12.09 -5.88 1.17
CA THR A 39 12.98 -5.25 0.18
C THR A 39 13.44 -3.87 0.64
N PHE A 40 12.52 -3.00 1.01
CA PHE A 40 12.80 -1.62 1.41
C PHE A 40 12.62 -1.46 2.92
N SER A 41 13.55 -0.74 3.56
CA SER A 41 13.49 -0.46 4.99
C SER A 41 13.09 0.98 5.29
N ARG A 42 13.41 1.91 4.39
CA ARG A 42 13.09 3.33 4.53
C ARG A 42 13.10 4.03 3.18
N ILE A 43 12.29 5.07 3.06
CA ILE A 43 12.33 6.01 1.95
C ILE A 43 12.19 7.44 2.48
N GLU A 44 12.90 8.37 1.85
CA GLU A 44 12.79 9.80 2.10
C GLU A 44 12.60 10.53 0.77
N PRO A 45 11.50 11.27 0.57
CA PRO A 45 11.28 12.01 -0.66
C PRO A 45 12.29 13.17 -0.76
N ILE A 46 12.81 13.37 -1.98
CA ILE A 46 13.62 14.54 -2.35
C ILE A 46 12.74 15.53 -3.13
N ASP A 47 11.97 15.02 -4.09
CA ASP A 47 11.02 15.79 -4.90
C ASP A 47 9.96 14.84 -5.50
N SER A 48 8.73 15.30 -5.71
CA SER A 48 7.66 14.48 -6.29
C SER A 48 6.57 15.33 -6.94
N GLY A 49 5.84 14.73 -7.89
CA GLY A 49 4.69 15.36 -8.53
C GLY A 49 4.15 14.54 -9.70
N ASP A 50 3.37 15.16 -10.57
CA ASP A 50 2.74 14.50 -11.72
C ASP A 50 3.72 13.89 -12.74
N TRP A 51 5.00 14.27 -12.64
CA TRP A 51 6.10 13.77 -13.45
C TRP A 51 6.70 12.44 -12.92
N GLY A 52 6.44 12.09 -11.66
CA GLY A 52 7.08 10.99 -10.94
C GLY A 52 7.66 11.43 -9.60
N PHE A 53 8.77 10.83 -9.17
CA PHE A 53 9.41 11.18 -7.91
C PHE A 53 10.91 10.94 -7.93
N ARG A 54 11.61 11.62 -7.04
CA ARG A 54 12.98 11.35 -6.64
C ARG A 54 13.02 11.14 -5.13
N ALA A 55 13.69 10.07 -4.71
CA ALA A 55 13.76 9.72 -3.29
C ALA A 55 15.09 9.07 -2.96
N ARG A 56 15.51 9.24 -1.70
CA ARG A 56 16.56 8.44 -1.09
C ARG A 56 15.95 7.18 -0.50
N VAL A 57 16.54 6.03 -0.78
CA VAL A 57 16.00 4.71 -0.45
C VAL A 57 17.05 3.89 0.30
N TRP A 58 16.57 3.14 1.30
CA TRP A 58 17.33 2.11 2.00
C TRP A 58 16.64 0.77 1.81
N THR A 59 17.43 -0.27 1.58
CA THR A 59 16.93 -1.66 1.50
C THR A 59 16.97 -2.35 2.86
N HIS A 60 16.32 -3.51 2.97
CA HIS A 60 16.42 -4.37 4.14
C HIS A 60 17.64 -5.31 4.02
N PRO A 61 18.41 -5.56 5.10
CA PRO A 61 18.33 -4.91 6.41
C PRO A 61 18.78 -3.45 6.36
N TYR A 62 18.23 -2.61 7.25
CA TYR A 62 18.59 -1.20 7.33
C TYR A 62 20.07 -1.03 7.69
N GLU A 63 20.79 -0.28 6.86
CA GLU A 63 22.15 0.18 7.13
C GLU A 63 22.24 1.65 6.73
N GLU A 64 22.42 2.55 7.70
CA GLU A 64 22.42 4.02 7.53
C GLU A 64 23.26 4.48 6.33
N GLN A 65 24.46 3.92 6.19
CA GLN A 65 25.44 4.30 5.16
C GLN A 65 25.16 3.70 3.77
N ARG A 66 24.18 2.81 3.64
CA ARG A 66 23.85 2.11 2.38
C ARG A 66 22.58 2.65 1.72
N ALA A 67 22.43 3.97 1.71
CA ALA A 67 21.40 4.64 0.93
C ALA A 67 21.78 4.71 -0.55
N PHE A 68 20.78 4.76 -1.42
CA PHE A 68 20.92 5.15 -2.82
C PHE A 68 19.77 6.09 -3.22
N VAL A 69 19.98 6.90 -4.25
CA VAL A 69 18.96 7.83 -4.75
C VAL A 69 18.37 7.26 -6.03
N ILE A 70 17.06 7.15 -6.09
CA ILE A 70 16.33 6.80 -7.31
C ILE A 70 15.50 7.97 -7.82
N GLU A 71 15.32 8.03 -9.13
CA GLU A 71 14.32 8.85 -9.80
C GLU A 71 13.44 7.95 -10.66
N LEU A 72 12.13 7.96 -10.41
CA LEU A 72 11.14 7.43 -11.32
C LEU A 72 10.56 8.59 -12.12
N ARG A 73 10.66 8.50 -13.45
CA ARG A 73 10.09 9.49 -14.36
C ARG A 73 9.08 8.86 -15.29
N LEU A 74 7.88 9.43 -15.34
CA LEU A 74 6.86 9.02 -16.29
C LEU A 74 7.22 9.47 -17.71
N ASP A 75 7.01 8.59 -18.67
CA ASP A 75 7.10 8.85 -20.10
C ASP A 75 5.79 8.39 -20.74
N ARG A 76 4.79 9.27 -20.61
CA ARG A 76 3.39 8.99 -20.97
C ARG A 76 3.22 8.77 -22.46
N ASP A 77 4.01 9.45 -23.29
CA ASP A 77 4.01 9.32 -24.75
C ASP A 77 4.40 7.90 -25.17
N CYS A 78 5.29 7.26 -24.41
CA CYS A 78 5.73 5.89 -24.64
C CYS A 78 5.00 4.85 -23.78
N ARG A 79 3.96 5.25 -23.02
CA ARG A 79 3.21 4.38 -22.09
C ARG A 79 4.12 3.61 -21.13
N ARG A 80 5.08 4.31 -20.56
CA ARG A 80 6.08 3.72 -19.67
C ARG A 80 6.50 4.68 -18.56
N TRP A 81 7.31 4.16 -17.66
CA TRP A 81 8.13 4.98 -16.77
C TRP A 81 9.53 4.37 -16.68
N ILE A 82 10.49 5.21 -16.29
CA ILE A 82 11.88 4.81 -16.15
C ILE A 82 12.32 5.12 -14.73
N THR A 83 12.73 4.09 -14.00
CA THR A 83 13.40 4.22 -12.71
C THR A 83 14.91 4.23 -12.93
N ARG A 84 15.60 5.28 -12.50
CA ARG A 84 17.06 5.41 -12.58
C ARG A 84 17.66 5.47 -11.19
N THR A 85 18.76 4.75 -10.97
CA THR A 85 19.60 4.97 -9.79
C THR A 85 20.57 6.12 -10.07
N LEU A 86 20.37 7.25 -9.41
CA LEU A 86 21.16 8.46 -9.61
C LEU A 86 22.45 8.48 -8.77
N GLU A 87 22.39 7.94 -7.55
CA GLU A 87 23.51 7.95 -6.60
C GLU A 87 23.54 6.65 -5.80
N GLY A 88 24.71 6.26 -5.30
CA GLY A 88 24.90 5.07 -4.46
C GLY A 88 25.13 3.77 -5.26
N SER A 89 24.90 2.63 -4.60
CA SER A 89 25.11 1.32 -5.23
C SER A 89 24.19 1.14 -6.44
N GLY A 90 24.76 0.73 -7.58
CA GLY A 90 24.02 0.56 -8.83
C GLY A 90 23.77 1.86 -9.62
N THR A 91 24.46 2.96 -9.29
CA THR A 91 24.41 4.22 -10.06
C THR A 91 24.48 3.99 -11.57
N GLY A 92 23.54 4.61 -12.31
CA GLY A 92 23.38 4.48 -13.76
C GLY A 92 22.52 3.29 -14.20
N THR A 93 22.03 2.45 -13.27
CA THR A 93 21.01 1.45 -13.57
C THR A 93 19.74 2.15 -14.02
N GLU A 94 19.13 1.64 -15.10
CA GLU A 94 17.81 2.06 -15.55
C GLU A 94 16.89 0.84 -15.64
N ILE A 95 15.66 1.00 -15.15
CA ILE A 95 14.60 0.00 -15.26
C ILE A 95 13.44 0.63 -15.99
N TRP A 96 13.10 0.08 -17.15
CA TRP A 96 12.10 0.63 -18.05
C TRP A 96 10.86 -0.24 -17.99
N THR A 97 9.78 0.28 -17.43
CA THR A 97 8.52 -0.46 -17.31
C THR A 97 7.52 0.08 -18.31
N HIS A 98 7.17 -0.72 -19.31
CA HIS A 98 6.10 -0.43 -20.26
C HIS A 98 4.81 -1.11 -19.79
N ALA A 99 3.69 -0.41 -19.93
CA ALA A 99 2.38 -0.90 -19.51
C ALA A 99 1.39 -0.85 -20.67
N PHE A 100 0.76 -1.98 -20.97
CA PHE A 100 -0.20 -2.14 -22.06
C PHE A 100 -1.53 -2.67 -21.51
N SER A 101 -2.60 -1.90 -21.68
CA SER A 101 -3.95 -2.35 -21.33
C SER A 101 -4.37 -3.48 -22.28
N LEU A 102 -4.62 -4.67 -21.74
CA LEU A 102 -5.17 -5.82 -22.47
C LEU A 102 -6.70 -5.87 -22.35
N ALA A 103 -7.22 -5.48 -21.18
CA ALA A 103 -8.64 -5.37 -20.87
C ALA A 103 -8.85 -4.31 -19.78
N GLN A 104 -10.11 -4.01 -19.41
CA GLN A 104 -10.44 -3.01 -18.39
C GLN A 104 -9.70 -3.25 -17.05
N ARG A 105 -9.44 -4.51 -16.69
CA ARG A 105 -8.75 -4.93 -15.44
C ARG A 105 -7.59 -5.86 -15.69
N THR A 106 -6.97 -5.75 -16.86
CA THR A 106 -5.82 -6.58 -17.21
C THR A 106 -4.79 -5.73 -17.92
N THR A 107 -3.60 -5.67 -17.34
CA THR A 107 -2.48 -4.90 -17.86
C THR A 107 -1.27 -5.79 -18.02
N LEU A 108 -0.67 -5.80 -19.21
CA LEU A 108 0.63 -6.43 -19.45
C LEU A 108 1.74 -5.43 -19.08
N VAL A 109 2.64 -5.86 -18.20
CA VAL A 109 3.89 -5.15 -17.94
C VAL A 109 5.05 -5.81 -18.68
N VAL A 110 5.91 -4.98 -19.27
CA VAL A 110 7.19 -5.38 -19.88
C VAL A 110 8.28 -4.53 -19.25
N VAL A 111 9.15 -5.17 -18.47
CA VAL A 111 10.19 -4.52 -17.68
C VAL A 111 11.56 -4.88 -18.24
N ASP A 112 12.27 -3.89 -18.77
CA ASP A 112 13.63 -4.04 -19.28
C ASP A 112 14.64 -3.52 -18.26
N PHE A 113 15.69 -4.31 -18.01
CA PHE A 113 16.74 -3.98 -17.03
C PHE A 113 18.03 -3.58 -17.75
N PHE A 114 18.52 -2.37 -17.47
CA PHE A 114 19.78 -1.85 -17.99
C PHE A 114 20.74 -1.59 -16.84
N VAL A 115 21.87 -2.31 -16.78
CA VAL A 115 22.79 -2.28 -15.63
C VAL A 115 24.21 -1.94 -16.08
N PRO A 116 24.79 -0.80 -15.65
CA PRO A 116 26.16 -0.44 -15.97
C PRO A 116 27.17 -1.48 -15.50
N GLY A 117 28.23 -1.68 -16.29
CA GLY A 117 29.31 -2.61 -15.93
C GLY A 117 28.94 -4.10 -15.96
N ALA A 118 27.69 -4.45 -16.32
CA ALA A 118 27.26 -5.84 -16.45
C ALA A 118 27.93 -6.52 -17.67
N GLY A 119 29.03 -7.23 -17.42
CA GLY A 119 29.63 -8.14 -18.40
C GLY A 119 28.74 -9.35 -18.69
N LYS A 120 29.00 -10.07 -19.79
CA LYS A 120 28.16 -11.20 -20.26
C LYS A 120 27.85 -12.24 -19.17
N THR A 121 28.84 -12.62 -18.36
CA THR A 121 28.68 -13.62 -17.28
C THR A 121 27.88 -13.10 -16.09
N ALA A 122 27.96 -11.81 -15.79
CA ALA A 122 27.21 -11.17 -14.70
C ALA A 122 25.74 -10.96 -15.10
N ALA A 123 25.46 -10.71 -16.39
CA ALA A 123 24.13 -10.42 -16.90
C ALA A 123 23.11 -11.51 -16.56
N VAL A 124 23.48 -12.80 -16.64
CA VAL A 124 22.56 -13.91 -16.30
C VAL A 124 22.17 -13.87 -14.82
N ARG A 125 23.13 -13.70 -13.90
CA ARG A 125 22.86 -13.63 -12.46
C ARG A 125 22.03 -12.40 -12.10
N LEU A 126 22.33 -11.25 -12.71
CA LEU A 126 21.58 -10.02 -12.52
C LEU A 126 20.14 -10.15 -13.04
N ARG A 127 19.95 -10.76 -14.21
CA ARG A 127 18.61 -11.07 -14.75
C ARG A 127 17.80 -11.90 -13.76
N ASP A 128 18.36 -13.00 -13.27
CA ASP A 128 17.64 -13.91 -12.37
C ASP A 128 17.38 -13.26 -10.99
N TYR A 129 18.22 -12.32 -10.57
CA TYR A 129 17.97 -11.46 -9.43
C TYR A 129 16.78 -10.52 -9.67
N TYR A 130 16.82 -9.72 -10.75
CA TYR A 130 15.75 -8.77 -11.07
C TYR A 130 14.40 -9.44 -11.34
N TYR A 131 14.39 -10.61 -11.96
CA TYR A 131 13.15 -11.35 -12.22
C TYR A 131 12.48 -11.79 -10.92
N ARG A 132 13.26 -12.28 -9.95
CA ARG A 132 12.73 -12.65 -8.63
C ARG A 132 12.26 -11.44 -7.85
N LEU A 133 13.05 -10.35 -7.86
CA LEU A 133 12.69 -9.10 -7.22
C LEU A 133 11.37 -8.56 -7.76
N TYR A 134 11.26 -8.37 -9.08
CA TYR A 134 10.04 -7.82 -9.70
C TYR A 134 8.84 -8.76 -9.61
N ALA A 135 9.03 -10.08 -9.62
CA ALA A 135 7.94 -11.01 -9.36
C ALA A 135 7.34 -10.79 -7.96
N GLN A 136 8.20 -10.68 -6.94
CA GLN A 136 7.78 -10.44 -5.56
C GLN A 136 7.11 -9.07 -5.40
N LEU A 137 7.73 -8.00 -5.91
CA LEU A 137 7.16 -6.65 -5.83
C LEU A 137 5.76 -6.61 -6.46
N TYR A 138 5.59 -7.20 -7.66
CA TYR A 138 4.27 -7.25 -8.28
C TYR A 138 3.25 -8.14 -7.54
N ASP A 139 3.67 -9.20 -6.85
CA ASP A 139 2.74 -9.97 -6.00
C ASP A 139 2.19 -9.11 -4.86
N GLU A 140 3.06 -8.33 -4.23
CA GLU A 140 2.72 -7.40 -3.13
C GLU A 140 1.86 -6.23 -3.64
N ASP A 141 2.21 -5.63 -4.78
CA ASP A 141 1.47 -4.51 -5.39
C ASP A 141 0.07 -4.90 -5.87
N VAL A 142 -0.08 -6.08 -6.48
CA VAL A 142 -1.38 -6.55 -7.00
C VAL A 142 -2.41 -6.64 -5.89
N ALA A 143 -2.02 -7.10 -4.69
CA ALA A 143 -2.92 -7.16 -3.55
C ALA A 143 -3.44 -5.75 -3.17
N MET A 144 -2.55 -4.77 -3.08
CA MET A 144 -2.92 -3.39 -2.79
C MET A 144 -3.80 -2.77 -3.89
N MET A 145 -3.37 -2.87 -5.15
CA MET A 145 -4.08 -2.28 -6.30
C MET A 145 -5.49 -2.85 -6.49
N THR A 146 -5.65 -4.17 -6.34
CA THR A 146 -6.97 -4.83 -6.51
C THR A 146 -7.91 -4.53 -5.35
N ALA A 147 -7.40 -4.47 -4.11
CA ALA A 147 -8.18 -4.03 -2.95
C ALA A 147 -8.63 -2.57 -3.12
N ARG A 148 -7.73 -1.68 -3.56
CA ARG A 148 -8.02 -0.27 -3.87
C ARG A 148 -9.13 -0.13 -4.91
N GLU A 149 -9.07 -0.89 -6.01
CA GLU A 149 -10.08 -0.88 -7.07
C GLU A 149 -11.43 -1.41 -6.57
N SER A 150 -11.42 -2.50 -5.80
CA SER A 150 -12.65 -3.08 -5.23
C SER A 150 -13.39 -2.08 -4.34
N GLU A 151 -12.64 -1.24 -3.62
CA GLU A 151 -13.25 -0.20 -2.79
C GLU A 151 -13.79 0.99 -3.58
N LEU A 152 -13.13 1.35 -4.68
CA LEU A 152 -13.67 2.35 -5.60
C LEU A 152 -14.95 1.86 -6.27
N ASP A 153 -15.02 0.60 -6.67
CA ASP A 153 -16.24 0.00 -7.23
C ASP A 153 -17.39 0.07 -6.25
N ARG A 154 -17.13 -0.28 -4.99
CA ARG A 154 -18.13 -0.22 -3.93
C ARG A 154 -18.67 1.19 -3.74
N ILE A 155 -17.81 2.21 -3.81
CA ILE A 155 -18.20 3.62 -3.74
C ILE A 155 -19.03 4.01 -4.98
N ARG A 156 -18.58 3.64 -6.19
CA ARG A 156 -19.25 3.93 -7.47
C ARG A 156 -20.63 3.27 -7.57
N ALA A 157 -20.77 2.05 -7.06
CA ALA A 157 -22.05 1.34 -7.00
C ALA A 157 -23.07 2.01 -6.06
N GLY A 158 -22.58 2.85 -5.13
CA GLY A 158 -23.38 3.44 -4.07
C GLY A 158 -23.69 2.44 -2.97
N GLN A 159 -23.66 2.89 -1.71
CA GLN A 159 -24.15 2.08 -0.59
C GLN A 159 -25.65 2.26 -0.44
N PRO A 160 -26.42 1.17 -0.22
CA PRO A 160 -27.78 1.33 0.25
C PRO A 160 -27.75 2.13 1.56
N SER A 161 -28.42 3.28 1.57
CA SER A 161 -28.64 4.13 2.75
C SER A 161 -29.43 3.34 3.79
N ARG A 162 -28.74 2.50 4.56
CA ARG A 162 -29.31 1.87 5.75
C ARG A 162 -29.09 2.85 6.88
N LYS A 163 -30.15 3.55 7.27
CA LYS A 163 -30.20 4.33 8.52
C LYS A 163 -30.21 3.36 9.71
N VAL A 164 -29.10 2.67 9.93
CA VAL A 164 -28.87 1.86 11.12
C VAL A 164 -28.23 2.78 12.14
N THR A 165 -28.99 3.14 13.16
CA THR A 165 -28.51 3.97 14.27
C THR A 165 -28.05 3.13 15.45
N ARG A 166 -28.46 1.86 15.48
CA ARG A 166 -28.22 0.94 16.60
C ARG A 166 -28.23 -0.52 16.14
N GLU A 167 -27.27 -1.31 16.61
CA GLU A 167 -27.16 -2.75 16.30
C GLU A 167 -26.57 -3.52 17.49
N VAL A 168 -27.15 -4.69 17.81
CA VAL A 168 -26.62 -5.58 18.85
C VAL A 168 -25.74 -6.64 18.19
N ILE A 169 -24.49 -6.78 18.63
CA ILE A 169 -23.51 -7.68 17.99
C ILE A 169 -23.22 -8.96 18.77
N GLY A 170 -23.82 -9.13 19.95
CA GLY A 170 -23.75 -10.37 20.74
C GLY A 170 -23.64 -10.12 22.24
N GLU A 171 -23.55 -11.22 22.99
CA GLU A 171 -23.24 -11.18 24.42
C GLU A 171 -21.79 -10.74 24.64
N ILE A 172 -21.51 -10.01 25.73
CA ILE A 172 -20.16 -9.49 26.01
C ILE A 172 -19.08 -10.56 26.03
N ALA A 173 -19.36 -11.74 26.60
CA ALA A 173 -18.42 -12.85 26.66
C ALA A 173 -18.10 -13.40 25.26
N GLU A 174 -19.10 -13.49 24.38
CA GLU A 174 -18.94 -13.98 23.01
C GLU A 174 -18.18 -12.99 22.14
N VAL A 175 -18.47 -11.70 22.30
CA VAL A 175 -17.76 -10.63 21.58
C VAL A 175 -16.29 -10.61 22.01
N ARG A 176 -16.01 -10.64 23.31
CA ARG A 176 -14.63 -10.69 23.84
C ARG A 176 -13.86 -11.90 23.36
N ALA A 177 -14.49 -13.08 23.31
CA ALA A 177 -13.86 -14.30 22.82
C ALA A 177 -13.46 -14.25 21.34
N ARG A 178 -14.03 -13.30 20.57
CA ARG A 178 -13.77 -13.12 19.13
C ARG A 178 -12.86 -11.93 18.82
N LEU A 179 -12.39 -11.20 19.82
CA LEU A 179 -11.53 -10.04 19.59
C LEU A 179 -10.13 -10.47 19.12
N PRO A 180 -9.47 -9.66 18.26
CA PRO A 180 -10.04 -8.52 17.55
C PRO A 180 -11.07 -8.96 16.50
N LEU A 181 -12.19 -8.23 16.39
CA LEU A 181 -13.33 -8.61 15.54
C LEU A 181 -13.60 -7.55 14.47
N GLU A 182 -13.69 -7.96 13.21
CA GLU A 182 -14.26 -7.09 12.16
C GLU A 182 -15.78 -7.21 12.09
N ILE A 183 -16.44 -6.07 11.92
CA ILE A 183 -17.89 -5.93 11.83
C ILE A 183 -18.24 -4.98 10.68
N GLU A 184 -19.46 -5.11 10.17
CA GLU A 184 -20.06 -4.11 9.29
C GLU A 184 -21.19 -3.40 10.04
N PHE A 185 -21.19 -2.07 10.05
CA PHE A 185 -22.25 -1.26 10.64
C PHE A 185 -22.61 -0.12 9.69
N ALA A 186 -23.90 0.02 9.38
CA ALA A 186 -24.38 0.95 8.35
C ALA A 186 -23.63 0.84 6.99
N GLY A 187 -23.19 -0.37 6.61
CA GLY A 187 -22.44 -0.64 5.37
C GLY A 187 -20.94 -0.33 5.45
N VAL A 188 -20.44 0.21 6.56
CA VAL A 188 -19.04 0.54 6.76
C VAL A 188 -18.38 -0.54 7.62
N ARG A 189 -17.16 -0.94 7.26
CA ARG A 189 -16.39 -1.92 8.04
C ARG A 189 -15.64 -1.24 9.17
N PHE A 190 -15.74 -1.83 10.35
CA PHE A 190 -15.03 -1.41 11.56
C PHE A 190 -14.31 -2.59 12.17
N ARG A 191 -13.23 -2.31 12.90
CA ARG A 191 -12.56 -3.27 13.76
C ARG A 191 -12.85 -2.92 15.22
N VAL A 192 -13.32 -3.90 15.97
CA VAL A 192 -13.54 -3.83 17.41
C VAL A 192 -12.37 -4.49 18.13
N ILE A 193 -11.85 -3.82 19.14
CA ILE A 193 -10.79 -4.31 20.03
C ILE A 193 -11.17 -4.04 21.49
N GLU A 194 -10.41 -4.62 22.40
CA GLU A 194 -10.43 -4.25 23.82
C GLU A 194 -9.11 -3.58 24.19
N LEU A 195 -9.18 -2.36 24.74
CA LEU A 195 -8.02 -1.60 25.21
C LEU A 195 -8.35 -1.01 26.58
N GLY A 196 -7.53 -1.29 27.59
CA GLY A 196 -7.78 -0.79 28.95
C GLY A 196 -9.09 -1.28 29.59
N GLY A 197 -9.65 -2.40 29.12
CA GLY A 197 -10.94 -2.94 29.57
C GLY A 197 -12.16 -2.34 28.89
N GLU A 198 -11.97 -1.40 27.97
CA GLU A 198 -13.02 -0.78 27.15
C GLU A 198 -13.05 -1.40 25.74
N LEU A 199 -14.24 -1.67 25.22
CA LEU A 199 -14.42 -2.05 23.82
C LEU A 199 -14.42 -0.81 22.93
N ILE A 200 -13.60 -0.81 21.89
CA ILE A 200 -13.44 0.34 20.99
C ILE A 200 -13.62 -0.15 19.56
N ALA A 201 -14.39 0.60 18.77
CA ALA A 201 -14.47 0.42 17.32
C ALA A 201 -13.72 1.55 16.61
N PHE A 202 -13.02 1.21 15.53
CA PHE A 202 -12.42 2.18 14.61
C PHE A 202 -12.61 1.70 13.16
N SER A 203 -12.49 2.61 12.18
CA SER A 203 -12.67 2.25 10.77
C SER A 203 -11.67 1.17 10.35
N ALA A 204 -12.13 0.11 9.69
CA ALA A 204 -11.24 -0.92 9.16
C ALA A 204 -10.53 -0.46 7.87
N ARG A 205 -10.81 0.75 7.38
CA ARG A 205 -10.19 1.33 6.18
C ARG A 205 -9.40 2.57 6.53
N CYS A 206 -8.19 2.64 6.00
CA CYS A 206 -7.33 3.81 6.10
C CYS A 206 -7.94 4.99 5.34
N ALA A 207 -7.85 6.19 5.91
CA ALA A 207 -8.33 7.41 5.28
C ALA A 207 -7.50 7.84 4.05
N HIS A 208 -6.31 7.25 3.84
CA HIS A 208 -5.44 7.53 2.70
C HIS A 208 -5.98 6.87 1.41
N LEU A 209 -5.64 5.61 1.17
CA LEU A 209 -6.06 4.87 -0.03
C LEU A 209 -7.02 3.71 0.30
N MET A 210 -7.77 3.80 1.40
CA MET A 210 -8.66 2.73 1.88
C MET A 210 -7.95 1.41 2.17
N GLY A 211 -6.66 1.49 2.50
CA GLY A 211 -5.87 0.32 2.91
C GLY A 211 -6.48 -0.41 4.11
N PRO A 212 -6.12 -1.69 4.32
CA PRO A 212 -6.73 -2.58 5.31
C PRO A 212 -6.24 -2.22 6.71
N LEU A 213 -6.73 -1.11 7.25
CA LEU A 213 -6.41 -0.65 8.60
C LEU A 213 -6.88 -1.64 9.67
N GLY A 214 -7.91 -2.44 9.34
CA GLY A 214 -8.34 -3.59 10.13
C GLY A 214 -7.24 -4.65 10.33
N GLU A 215 -6.26 -4.75 9.43
CA GLU A 215 -5.10 -5.64 9.58
C GLU A 215 -3.90 -4.96 10.26
N GLY A 216 -4.01 -3.66 10.54
CA GLY A 216 -2.96 -2.85 11.12
C GLY A 216 -2.52 -3.29 12.51
N ARG A 217 -1.24 -3.04 12.81
CA ARG A 217 -0.68 -3.20 14.16
C ARG A 217 -1.17 -2.05 15.03
N ILE A 218 -1.55 -2.36 16.28
CA ILE A 218 -2.02 -1.37 17.24
C ILE A 218 -1.01 -1.30 18.38
N GLU A 219 -0.60 -0.08 18.72
CA GLU A 219 0.30 0.18 19.84
C GLU A 219 -0.13 1.47 20.55
N GLY A 220 -0.45 1.37 21.84
CA GLY A 220 -0.81 2.54 22.66
C GLY A 220 -2.04 3.32 22.17
N GLY A 221 -3.05 2.66 21.60
CA GLY A 221 -4.22 3.32 21.03
C GLY A 221 -4.01 3.90 19.62
N VAL A 222 -2.85 3.64 19.01
CA VAL A 222 -2.55 4.08 17.64
C VAL A 222 -2.45 2.87 16.72
N VAL A 223 -3.26 2.87 15.65
CA VAL A 223 -3.21 1.83 14.60
C VAL A 223 -2.35 2.31 13.42
N GLU A 224 -1.48 1.44 12.91
CA GLU A 224 -0.63 1.70 11.74
C GLU A 224 -1.13 0.93 10.51
N CYS A 225 -1.35 1.65 9.40
CA CYS A 225 -1.77 1.06 8.14
C CYS A 225 -0.63 0.29 7.47
N PRO A 226 -0.84 -0.97 7.03
CA PRO A 226 0.22 -1.77 6.42
C PRO A 226 0.65 -1.31 5.03
N TRP A 227 -0.11 -0.44 4.35
CA TRP A 227 0.23 0.03 3.00
C TRP A 227 1.24 1.17 2.99
N HIS A 228 1.06 2.18 3.85
CA HIS A 228 1.86 3.42 3.82
C HIS A 228 2.38 3.84 5.19
N GLY A 229 2.12 3.06 6.24
CA GLY A 229 2.52 3.40 7.61
C GLY A 229 1.78 4.59 8.22
N TYR A 230 0.63 4.98 7.66
CA TYR A 230 -0.19 6.06 8.22
C TYR A 230 -0.75 5.58 9.57
N ARG A 231 -0.54 6.40 10.59
CA ARG A 231 -0.91 6.10 11.97
C ARG A 231 -2.11 6.93 12.37
N PHE A 232 -3.08 6.30 13.03
CA PHE A 232 -4.31 6.94 13.47
C PHE A 232 -4.58 6.62 14.93
N ASP A 233 -4.98 7.65 15.69
CA ASP A 233 -5.52 7.45 17.03
C ASP A 233 -6.92 6.81 16.91
N ILE A 234 -7.13 5.67 17.57
CA ILE A 234 -8.37 4.88 17.40
C ILE A 234 -9.58 5.50 18.09
N HIS A 235 -9.38 6.45 19.02
CA HIS A 235 -10.45 7.11 19.74
C HIS A 235 -11.01 8.30 18.97
N SER A 236 -10.13 9.16 18.46
CA SER A 236 -10.47 10.38 17.74
C SER A 236 -10.57 10.18 16.22
N GLY A 237 -9.86 9.19 15.70
CA GLY A 237 -9.67 8.96 14.26
C GLY A 237 -8.64 9.88 13.61
N GLU A 238 -7.99 10.76 14.37
CA GLU A 238 -7.00 11.72 13.87
C GLU A 238 -5.74 11.02 13.34
N CYS A 239 -5.21 11.48 12.21
CA CYS A 239 -3.92 11.01 11.70
C CYS A 239 -2.78 11.62 12.52
N VAL A 240 -2.03 10.76 13.20
CA VAL A 240 -0.86 11.17 14.02
C VAL A 240 0.45 11.11 13.24
N SER A 241 0.42 10.67 11.97
CA SER A 241 1.57 10.74 11.04
C SER A 241 1.73 12.12 10.37
N GLY A 242 0.85 13.09 10.65
CA GLY A 242 0.94 14.46 10.14
C GLY A 242 0.28 14.70 8.76
N ALA A 243 -0.31 13.68 8.16
CA ALA A 243 -1.08 13.84 6.94
C ALA A 243 -2.47 14.43 7.22
N ALA A 244 -2.99 15.23 6.29
CA ALA A 244 -4.31 15.86 6.39
C ALA A 244 -5.44 14.87 6.02
N CYS A 245 -5.57 13.78 6.78
CA CYS A 245 -6.64 12.80 6.64
C CYS A 245 -7.14 12.33 8.01
N ARG A 246 -8.39 11.87 8.06
CA ARG A 246 -9.04 11.41 9.30
C ARG A 246 -9.88 10.19 9.02
N LEU A 247 -9.90 9.22 9.93
CA LEU A 247 -10.75 8.05 9.82
C LEU A 247 -12.22 8.44 9.78
N ALA A 248 -13.02 7.67 9.04
CA ALA A 248 -14.46 7.77 9.10
C ALA A 248 -14.94 7.53 10.56
N PRO A 249 -15.94 8.29 11.04
CA PRO A 249 -16.46 8.11 12.39
C PRO A 249 -16.89 6.67 12.65
N ALA A 250 -16.47 6.12 13.78
CA ALA A 250 -16.84 4.79 14.22
C ALA A 250 -18.07 4.83 15.14
N PRO A 251 -18.88 3.76 15.20
CA PRO A 251 -19.94 3.68 16.20
C PRO A 251 -19.35 3.63 17.61
N THR A 252 -20.08 4.18 18.57
CA THR A 252 -19.79 3.92 19.99
C THR A 252 -20.11 2.46 20.32
N VAL A 253 -19.29 1.83 21.15
CA VAL A 253 -19.50 0.45 21.59
C VAL A 253 -19.90 0.48 23.06
N LYS A 254 -21.13 0.05 23.36
CA LYS A 254 -21.70 0.07 24.72
C LYS A 254 -22.14 -1.32 25.15
N ILE A 255 -22.23 -1.53 26.45
CA ILE A 255 -22.85 -2.72 27.04
C ILE A 255 -24.19 -2.28 27.62
N ASN A 256 -25.28 -2.94 27.20
CA ASN A 256 -26.61 -2.64 27.73
C ASN A 256 -26.85 -3.35 29.08
N SER A 257 -28.02 -3.10 29.70
CA SER A 257 -28.43 -3.73 30.96
C SER A 257 -28.48 -5.27 30.93
N ASP A 258 -28.63 -5.85 29.74
CA ASP A 258 -28.75 -7.29 29.53
C ASP A 258 -27.39 -7.97 29.30
N GLY A 259 -26.27 -7.22 29.37
CA GLY A 259 -24.93 -7.74 29.13
C GLY A 259 -24.54 -7.86 27.65
N LYS A 260 -25.34 -7.27 26.74
CA LYS A 260 -25.12 -7.32 25.29
C LYS A 260 -24.31 -6.12 24.80
N VAL A 261 -23.43 -6.36 23.85
CA VAL A 261 -22.66 -5.33 23.17
C VAL A 261 -23.48 -4.70 22.06
N VAL A 262 -23.56 -3.37 22.07
CA VAL A 262 -24.37 -2.55 21.17
C VAL A 262 -23.48 -1.53 20.48
N LEU A 263 -23.64 -1.42 19.17
CA LEU A 263 -23.09 -0.36 18.34
C LEU A 263 -24.12 0.76 18.18
N GLU A 264 -23.71 2.01 18.38
CA GLU A 264 -24.59 3.18 18.21
C GLU A 264 -23.87 4.26 17.41
N THR A 265 -24.57 4.91 16.46
CA THR A 265 -24.05 6.09 15.76
C THR A 265 -23.72 7.21 16.75
N ILE A 266 -22.63 7.94 16.50
CA ILE A 266 -22.26 9.16 17.24
C ILE A 266 -23.29 10.26 16.98
#